data_AF-A0A7S1AAC1-F1
#
_entry.id   AF-A0A7S1AAC1-F1
#
_cell.length_a   1.000
_cell.length_b   1.000
_cell.length_c   1.000
_cell.angle_alpha   90.00
_cell.angle_beta   90.00
_cell.angle_gamma   90.00
#
_symmetry.space_group_name_H-M   'P 1'
#
loop_
_entity.id
_entity.type
_entity.pdbx_description
1 polymer ?
#
loop_
_entity_poly.entity_id
_entity_poly.type
_entity_poly.pdbx_seq_one_letter_code
_entity_poly.pdbx_strand_id
1 'polypeptide(L)'
;SCKNSLAALCWSSVLLVLLIGVFGIIFVSGAKAYVDGATLSDPVVEDIREHFETLPMTMLSLFLSFLGEAEFKGIISTLGVMSFWYCALYFVFVLFTTLAIMNFIAGIFVTDAMELASQDRELRQHNDRMRTKKNMEVLSALFEEMDSSGCGILYRSEFPSLLQGPQVQALFSHFKFDIVDGDSFFTLLDVDGSGTVDIEEFVVGCLRMHG
;
A
#
# COMPACT_ATOMS: atom_id res chain seq x y z
N SER A 1 -5.48 -11.53 -0.72
CA SER A 1 -5.29 -10.69 -1.91
C SER A 1 -6.22 -11.02 -3.07
N CYS A 2 -6.11 -12.17 -3.75
CA CYS A 2 -6.79 -12.40 -5.06
C CYS A 2 -8.32 -12.17 -5.07
N LYS A 3 -9.06 -12.57 -4.03
CA LYS A 3 -10.53 -12.35 -3.94
C LYS A 3 -10.93 -10.88 -3.87
N ASN A 4 -10.14 -10.05 -3.19
CA ASN A 4 -10.43 -8.61 -3.06
C ASN A 4 -10.10 -7.87 -4.35
N SER A 5 -9.00 -8.24 -5.02
CA SER A 5 -8.66 -7.72 -6.35
C SER A 5 -9.72 -8.10 -7.38
N LEU A 6 -10.17 -9.36 -7.40
CA LEU A 6 -11.21 -9.82 -8.33
C LEU A 6 -12.56 -9.09 -8.10
N ALA A 7 -12.91 -8.82 -6.84
CA ALA A 7 -14.09 -8.03 -6.51
C ALA A 7 -13.96 -6.58 -7.01
N ALA A 8 -12.81 -5.94 -6.80
CA ALA A 8 -12.55 -4.59 -7.30
C ALA A 8 -12.57 -4.50 -8.83
N LEU A 9 -12.00 -5.51 -9.52
CA LEU A 9 -12.10 -5.64 -10.97
C LEU A 9 -13.57 -5.79 -11.41
N CYS A 10 -14.33 -6.65 -10.74
CA CYS A 10 -15.75 -6.86 -11.05
C CYS A 10 -16.54 -5.54 -10.95
N TRP A 11 -16.37 -4.80 -9.85
CA TRP A 11 -17.03 -3.51 -9.66
C TRP A 11 -16.59 -2.45 -10.67
N SER A 12 -15.31 -2.44 -11.06
CA SER A 12 -14.78 -1.53 -12.09
C SER A 12 -15.36 -1.86 -13.47
N SER A 13 -15.48 -3.15 -13.80
CA SER A 13 -16.13 -3.61 -15.03
C SER A 13 -17.61 -3.25 -15.07
N VAL A 14 -18.32 -3.41 -13.94
CA VAL A 14 -19.73 -3.00 -13.83
C VAL A 14 -19.88 -1.49 -14.04
N LEU A 15 -19.01 -0.69 -13.44
CA LEU A 15 -19.00 0.77 -13.63
C LEU A 15 -18.74 1.14 -15.09
N LEU A 16 -17.80 0.46 -15.77
CA LEU A 16 -17.50 0.67 -17.18
C LEU A 16 -18.70 0.35 -18.07
N VAL A 17 -19.36 -0.80 -17.85
CA VAL A 17 -20.57 -1.20 -18.60
C VAL A 17 -21.70 -0.20 -18.38
N LEU A 18 -21.89 0.27 -17.15
CA LEU A 18 -22.89 1.29 -16.83
C LEU A 18 -22.59 2.60 -17.55
N LEU A 19 -21.33 3.06 -17.55
CA LEU A 19 -20.90 4.26 -18.25
C LEU A 19 -21.15 4.14 -19.76
N ILE A 20 -20.71 3.03 -20.38
CA ILE A 20 -20.97 2.74 -21.81
C ILE A 20 -22.49 2.74 -22.10
N GLY A 21 -23.29 2.16 -21.21
CA GLY A 21 -24.76 2.15 -21.34
C GLY A 21 -25.37 3.55 -21.30
N VAL A 22 -24.96 4.41 -20.36
CA VAL A 22 -25.47 5.78 -20.24
C VAL A 22 -25.16 6.60 -21.49
N PHE A 23 -23.90 6.60 -21.94
CA PHE A 23 -23.52 7.30 -23.16
C PHE A 23 -24.20 6.68 -24.40
N GLY A 24 -24.31 5.35 -24.45
CA GLY A 24 -25.00 4.64 -25.52
C GLY A 24 -26.48 5.05 -25.66
N ILE A 25 -27.20 5.21 -24.55
CA ILE A 25 -28.60 5.69 -24.57
C ILE A 25 -28.68 7.11 -25.15
N ILE A 26 -27.76 8.01 -24.79
CA ILE A 26 -27.72 9.38 -25.30
C ILE A 26 -27.50 9.38 -26.82
N PHE A 27 -26.55 8.57 -27.32
CA PHE A 27 -26.26 8.48 -28.75
C PHE A 27 -27.41 7.85 -29.54
N VAL A 28 -28.01 6.75 -29.05
CA VAL A 28 -29.19 6.14 -29.69
C VAL A 28 -30.37 7.11 -29.73
N SER A 29 -30.59 7.87 -28.65
CA SER A 29 -31.66 8.88 -28.61
C SER A 29 -31.42 9.99 -29.62
N GLY A 30 -30.17 10.45 -29.77
CA GLY A 30 -29.79 11.43 -30.78
C GLY A 30 -29.93 10.88 -32.21
N ALA A 31 -29.52 9.63 -32.42
CA ALA A 31 -29.65 8.93 -33.68
C ALA A 31 -31.09 8.80 -34.15
N LYS A 32 -31.99 8.33 -33.27
CA LYS A 32 -33.41 8.24 -33.61
C LYS A 32 -34.02 9.60 -33.95
N ALA A 33 -33.73 10.63 -33.14
CA ALA A 33 -34.22 11.98 -33.38
C ALA A 33 -33.75 12.56 -34.73
N TYR A 34 -32.51 12.27 -35.13
CA TYR A 34 -31.96 12.69 -36.42
C TYR A 34 -32.57 11.91 -37.59
N VAL A 35 -32.70 10.58 -37.46
CA VAL A 35 -33.24 9.71 -38.50
C VAL A 35 -34.73 9.98 -38.75
N ASP A 36 -35.52 10.27 -37.71
CA ASP A 36 -36.95 10.59 -37.84
C ASP A 36 -37.20 11.94 -38.53
N GLY A 37 -36.22 12.86 -38.47
CA GLY A 37 -36.28 14.17 -39.12
C GLY A 37 -35.67 14.21 -40.53
N ALA A 38 -34.98 13.16 -40.96
CA ALA A 38 -34.24 13.12 -42.22
C ALA A 38 -35.08 12.56 -43.39
N THR A 39 -34.84 13.08 -44.60
CA THR A 39 -35.36 12.49 -45.85
C THR A 39 -34.68 11.15 -46.14
N LEU A 40 -35.44 10.13 -46.55
CA LEU A 40 -35.01 8.73 -46.78
C LEU A 40 -33.84 8.50 -47.77
N SER A 41 -33.25 9.53 -48.38
CA SER A 41 -32.21 9.41 -49.41
C SER A 41 -30.84 9.96 -49.01
N ASP A 42 -30.63 10.30 -47.74
CA ASP A 42 -29.30 10.74 -47.28
C ASP A 42 -28.37 9.54 -47.03
N PRO A 43 -27.21 9.44 -47.70
CA PRO A 43 -26.26 8.33 -47.51
C PRO A 43 -25.70 8.28 -46.08
N VAL A 44 -25.74 9.40 -45.34
CA VAL A 44 -25.27 9.48 -43.95
C VAL A 44 -26.23 8.78 -42.96
N VAL A 45 -27.51 8.64 -43.32
CA VAL A 45 -28.51 7.96 -42.47
C VAL A 45 -28.21 6.46 -42.36
N GLU A 46 -27.62 5.87 -43.39
CA GLU A 46 -27.26 4.45 -43.42
C GLU A 46 -26.10 4.15 -42.46
N ASP A 47 -25.05 4.98 -42.46
CA ASP A 47 -23.93 4.90 -41.50
C ASP A 47 -24.37 5.10 -40.04
N ILE A 48 -25.30 6.04 -39.80
CA ILE A 48 -25.89 6.28 -38.48
C ILE A 48 -26.67 5.05 -38.02
N ARG A 49 -27.43 4.40 -38.90
CA ARG A 49 -28.17 3.18 -38.55
C ARG A 49 -27.23 2.03 -38.23
N GLU A 50 -26.19 1.82 -39.03
CA GLU A 50 -25.25 0.71 -38.81
C GLU A 50 -24.60 0.74 -37.41
N HIS A 51 -24.27 1.92 -36.89
CA HIS A 51 -23.58 2.07 -35.61
C HIS A 51 -24.51 2.45 -34.43
N PHE A 52 -25.61 3.16 -34.70
CA PHE A 52 -26.45 3.79 -33.67
C PHE A 52 -27.94 3.41 -33.71
N GLU A 53 -28.33 2.40 -34.49
CA GLU A 53 -29.74 1.95 -34.54
C GLU A 53 -30.22 1.31 -33.24
N THR A 54 -29.40 0.45 -32.63
CA THR A 54 -29.77 -0.31 -31.42
C THR A 54 -28.80 -0.07 -30.28
N LEU A 55 -29.31 -0.08 -29.04
CA LEU A 55 -28.50 0.11 -27.85
C LEU A 55 -27.35 -0.90 -27.73
N PRO A 56 -27.54 -2.22 -27.96
CA PRO A 56 -26.43 -3.17 -27.91
C PRO A 56 -25.35 -2.89 -28.96
N MET A 57 -25.74 -2.48 -30.17
CA MET A 57 -24.78 -2.16 -31.24
C MET A 57 -23.99 -0.90 -30.89
N THR A 58 -24.66 0.15 -30.40
CA THR A 58 -23.98 1.36 -29.93
C THR A 58 -23.05 1.08 -28.76
N MET A 59 -23.48 0.27 -27.80
CA MET A 59 -22.61 -0.15 -26.70
C MET A 59 -21.38 -0.92 -27.20
N LEU A 60 -21.52 -1.76 -28.24
CA LEU A 60 -20.41 -2.44 -28.88
C LEU A 60 -19.46 -1.46 -29.59
N SER A 61 -19.99 -0.50 -30.35
CA SER A 61 -19.17 0.53 -31.03
C SER A 61 -18.41 1.41 -30.02
N LEU A 62 -19.05 1.79 -28.91
CA LEU A 62 -18.40 2.54 -27.82
C LEU A 62 -17.36 1.68 -27.09
N PHE A 63 -17.62 0.39 -26.91
CA PHE A 63 -16.65 -0.54 -26.34
C PHE A 63 -15.43 -0.73 -27.24
N LEU A 64 -15.61 -0.87 -28.56
CA LEU A 64 -14.52 -0.91 -29.53
C LEU A 64 -13.73 0.41 -29.55
N SER A 65 -14.41 1.53 -29.35
CA SER A 65 -13.78 2.86 -29.21
C SER A 65 -12.91 2.94 -27.96
N PHE A 66 -13.39 2.38 -26.84
CA PHE A 66 -12.61 2.25 -25.61
C PHE A 66 -11.37 1.36 -25.79
N LEU A 67 -11.50 0.26 -26.55
CA LEU A 67 -10.36 -0.61 -26.87
C LEU A 67 -9.35 0.05 -27.82
N GLY A 68 -9.70 1.17 -28.45
CA GLY A 68 -8.87 1.84 -29.46
C GLY A 68 -8.92 1.20 -30.84
N GLU A 69 -9.81 0.22 -31.05
CA GLU A 69 -9.98 -0.51 -32.31
C GLU A 69 -10.99 0.16 -33.26
N ALA A 70 -11.74 1.15 -32.79
CA ALA A 70 -12.73 1.84 -33.62
C ALA A 70 -12.10 2.89 -34.55
N GLU A 71 -12.68 3.04 -35.74
CA GLU A 71 -12.33 4.12 -36.66
C GLU A 71 -12.91 5.46 -36.17
N PHE A 72 -12.14 6.16 -35.32
CA PHE A 72 -12.54 7.46 -34.74
C PHE A 72 -13.00 8.47 -35.78
N LYS A 73 -12.35 8.48 -36.95
CA LYS A 73 -12.65 9.42 -38.03
C LYS A 73 -14.06 9.24 -38.56
N GLY A 74 -14.49 7.99 -38.79
CA GLY A 74 -15.84 7.66 -39.26
C GLY A 74 -16.90 8.07 -38.24
N ILE A 75 -16.70 7.72 -36.97
CA ILE A 75 -17.64 8.06 -35.89
C ILE A 75 -17.78 9.59 -35.73
N ILE A 76 -16.67 10.32 -35.74
CA ILE A 76 -16.68 11.78 -35.60
C ILE A 76 -17.32 12.46 -36.80
N SER A 77 -17.06 11.99 -38.04
CA SER A 77 -17.72 12.55 -39.22
C SER A 77 -19.23 12.35 -39.16
N THR A 78 -19.69 11.16 -38.75
CA THR A 78 -21.11 10.83 -38.65
C THR A 78 -21.81 11.64 -37.56
N LEU A 79 -21.21 11.76 -36.38
CA LEU A 79 -21.75 12.57 -35.28
C LEU A 79 -21.73 14.07 -35.59
N GLY A 80 -20.73 14.54 -36.35
CA GLY A 80 -20.59 15.96 -36.71
C GLY A 80 -21.69 16.46 -37.64
N VAL A 81 -22.24 15.57 -38.49
CA VAL A 81 -23.39 15.89 -39.34
C VAL A 81 -24.67 16.06 -38.53
N MET A 82 -24.81 15.35 -37.40
CA MET A 82 -25.97 15.49 -36.52
C MET A 82 -25.90 16.80 -35.71
N SER A 83 -24.82 16.96 -34.95
CA SER A 83 -24.55 18.18 -34.18
C SER A 83 -23.14 18.13 -33.59
N PHE A 84 -22.49 19.29 -33.53
CA PHE A 84 -21.21 19.46 -32.84
C PHE A 84 -21.25 19.01 -31.36
N TRP A 85 -22.40 19.11 -30.70
CA TRP A 85 -22.55 18.69 -29.30
C TRP A 85 -22.34 17.18 -29.11
N TYR A 86 -22.75 16.34 -30.07
CA TYR A 86 -22.53 14.90 -29.99
C TYR A 86 -21.05 14.53 -30.18
N CYS A 87 -20.32 15.28 -31.01
CA CYS A 87 -18.86 15.14 -31.09
C CYS A 87 -18.19 15.50 -29.76
N ALA A 88 -18.56 16.62 -29.15
CA ALA A 88 -18.04 17.01 -27.84
C ALA A 88 -18.32 15.94 -26.77
N LEU A 89 -19.54 15.38 -26.76
CA LEU A 89 -19.94 14.31 -25.85
C LEU A 89 -19.15 13.01 -26.08
N TYR A 90 -18.84 12.67 -27.34
CA TYR A 90 -17.99 11.54 -27.69
C TYR A 90 -16.54 11.73 -27.23
N PHE A 91 -15.97 12.93 -27.40
CA PHE A 91 -14.64 13.24 -26.85
C PHE A 91 -14.60 13.12 -25.33
N VAL A 92 -15.63 13.60 -24.64
CA VAL A 92 -15.76 13.45 -23.18
C VAL A 92 -15.82 11.97 -22.80
N PHE A 93 -16.59 11.15 -23.51
CA PHE A 93 -16.63 9.71 -23.30
C PHE A 93 -15.24 9.05 -23.44
N VAL A 94 -14.52 9.32 -24.53
CA VAL A 94 -13.17 8.78 -24.77
C VAL A 94 -12.19 9.21 -23.68
N LEU A 95 -12.23 10.48 -23.28
CA LEU A 95 -11.40 11.01 -22.19
C LEU A 95 -11.70 10.30 -20.88
N PHE A 96 -12.97 10.19 -20.47
CA PHE A 96 -13.36 9.55 -19.21
C PHE A 96 -12.98 8.07 -19.18
N THR A 97 -13.23 7.34 -20.27
CA THR A 97 -12.92 5.90 -20.33
C THR A 97 -11.41 5.65 -20.35
N THR A 98 -10.63 6.51 -21.00
CA THR A 98 -9.16 6.46 -20.99
C THR A 98 -8.58 6.81 -19.62
N LEU A 99 -9.14 7.82 -18.94
CA LEU A 99 -8.75 8.12 -17.56
C LEU A 99 -9.15 7.01 -16.59
N ALA A 100 -10.29 6.35 -16.81
CA ALA A 100 -10.74 5.23 -15.99
C ALA A 100 -9.77 4.04 -16.06
N ILE A 101 -9.34 3.63 -17.27
CA ILE A 101 -8.36 2.54 -17.42
C ILE A 101 -6.99 2.93 -16.86
N MET A 102 -6.54 4.18 -17.05
CA MET A 102 -5.29 4.66 -16.47
C MET A 102 -5.31 4.65 -14.94
N ASN A 103 -6.41 5.12 -14.33
CA ASN A 103 -6.59 5.10 -12.88
C ASN A 103 -6.66 3.67 -12.34
N PHE A 104 -7.28 2.75 -13.08
CA PHE A 104 -7.29 1.32 -12.74
C PHE A 104 -5.87 0.73 -12.73
N ILE A 105 -5.10 0.94 -13.80
CA ILE A 105 -3.70 0.48 -13.90
C ILE A 105 -2.84 1.10 -12.80
N ALA A 106 -2.95 2.42 -12.58
CA ALA A 106 -2.24 3.12 -11.52
C ALA A 106 -2.58 2.55 -10.13
N GLY A 107 -3.86 2.22 -9.89
CA GLY A 107 -4.31 1.60 -8.65
C GLY A 107 -3.65 0.24 -8.37
N ILE A 108 -3.44 -0.59 -9.40
CA ILE A 108 -2.71 -1.86 -9.27
C ILE A 108 -1.27 -1.59 -8.85
N PHE A 109 -0.55 -0.72 -9.57
CA PHE A 109 0.85 -0.41 -9.24
C PHE A 109 1.02 0.20 -7.85
N VAL A 110 0.09 1.05 -7.41
CA VAL A 110 0.09 1.60 -6.06
C VAL A 110 -0.11 0.50 -5.01
N THR A 111 -1.02 -0.45 -5.27
CA THR A 111 -1.26 -1.57 -4.35
C THR A 111 -0.01 -2.45 -4.23
N ASP A 112 0.63 -2.79 -5.35
CA ASP A 112 1.85 -3.60 -5.37
C ASP A 112 3.01 -2.87 -4.67
N ALA A 113 3.16 -1.57 -4.89
CA ALA A 113 4.17 -0.75 -4.22
C ALA A 113 3.93 -0.67 -2.70
N MET A 114 2.67 -0.55 -2.28
CA MET A 114 2.30 -0.57 -0.87
C MET A 114 2.55 -1.94 -0.22
N GLU A 115 2.26 -3.04 -0.91
CA GLU A 115 2.51 -4.41 -0.42
C GLU A 115 4.02 -4.64 -0.22
N LEU A 116 4.85 -4.27 -1.20
CA LEU A 116 6.32 -4.33 -1.09
C LEU A 116 6.85 -3.48 0.07
N ALA A 117 6.34 -2.25 0.23
CA ALA A 117 6.73 -1.38 1.34
C ALA A 117 6.31 -1.96 2.71
N SER A 118 5.16 -2.64 2.77
CA SER A 118 4.68 -3.27 4.01
C SER A 118 5.53 -4.48 4.40
N GLN A 119 5.96 -5.28 3.42
CA GLN A 119 6.80 -6.45 3.65
C GLN A 119 8.19 -6.07 4.19
N ASP A 120 8.81 -5.01 3.65
CA ASP A 120 10.09 -4.49 4.16
C ASP A 120 9.94 -4.01 5.61
N ARG A 121 8.84 -3.35 5.95
CA ARG A 121 8.56 -2.91 7.32
C ARG A 121 8.39 -4.08 8.28
N GLU A 122 7.64 -5.12 7.90
CA GLU A 122 7.43 -6.31 8.72
C GLU A 122 8.75 -7.08 8.94
N LEU A 123 9.56 -7.24 7.90
CA LEU A 123 10.88 -7.87 7.99
C LEU A 123 11.81 -7.10 8.93
N ARG A 124 11.82 -5.76 8.86
CA ARG A 124 12.60 -4.93 9.78
C ARG A 124 12.13 -5.09 11.22
N GLN A 125 10.83 -4.99 11.47
CA GLN A 125 10.27 -5.19 12.82
C GLN A 125 10.57 -6.59 13.37
N HIS A 126 10.49 -7.63 12.53
CA HIS A 126 10.83 -8.98 12.92
C HIS A 126 12.32 -9.11 13.29
N ASN A 127 13.21 -8.56 12.46
CA ASN A 127 14.65 -8.57 12.71
C ASN A 127 15.01 -7.79 13.99
N ASP A 128 14.39 -6.64 14.21
CA ASP A 128 14.62 -5.84 15.43
C ASP A 128 14.15 -6.60 16.67
N ARG A 129 12.96 -7.21 16.65
CA ARG A 129 12.48 -8.07 17.76
C ARG A 129 13.42 -9.25 18.02
N MET A 130 13.91 -9.90 16.97
CA MET A 130 14.84 -11.02 17.10
C MET A 130 16.18 -10.57 17.68
N ARG A 131 16.66 -9.37 17.32
CA ARG A 131 17.86 -8.77 17.92
C ARG A 131 17.65 -8.45 19.39
N THR A 132 16.57 -7.76 19.75
CA THR A 132 16.24 -7.46 21.15
C THR A 132 16.14 -8.74 21.98
N LYS A 133 15.48 -9.78 21.46
CA LYS A 133 15.37 -11.08 22.16
C LYS A 133 16.73 -11.74 22.38
N LYS A 134 17.60 -11.77 21.37
CA LYS A 134 18.97 -12.30 21.52
C LYS A 134 19.76 -11.49 22.54
N ASN A 135 19.62 -10.17 22.54
CA ASN A 135 20.29 -9.32 23.51
C ASN A 135 19.77 -9.58 24.93
N MET A 136 18.46 -9.81 25.12
CA MET A 136 17.91 -10.25 26.41
C MET A 136 18.52 -11.57 26.88
N GLU A 137 18.55 -12.58 26.00
CA GLU A 137 19.12 -13.90 26.33
C GLU A 137 20.59 -13.80 26.76
N VAL A 138 21.38 -12.99 26.07
CA VAL A 138 22.79 -12.76 26.42
C VAL A 138 22.95 -12.01 27.73
N LEU A 139 22.13 -10.99 27.98
CA LEU A 139 22.18 -10.21 29.23
C LEU A 139 21.71 -11.03 30.43
N SER A 140 20.67 -11.86 30.28
CA SER A 140 20.21 -12.77 31.32
C SER A 140 21.28 -13.80 31.68
N ALA A 141 21.95 -14.39 30.69
CA ALA A 141 23.05 -15.33 30.92
C ALA A 141 24.23 -14.67 31.66
N LEU A 142 24.54 -13.39 31.36
CA LEU A 142 25.57 -12.66 32.09
C LEU A 142 25.15 -12.38 33.54
N PHE A 143 23.88 -12.04 33.77
CA PHE A 143 23.36 -11.83 35.12
C PHE A 143 23.51 -13.09 35.97
N GLU A 144 23.17 -14.26 35.43
CA GLU A 144 23.34 -15.54 36.11
C GLU A 144 24.82 -15.83 36.45
N GLU A 145 25.76 -15.39 35.62
CA GLU A 145 27.20 -15.53 35.93
C GLU A 145 27.67 -14.57 37.03
N MET A 146 27.12 -13.35 37.06
CA MET A 146 27.44 -12.35 38.08
C MET A 146 26.82 -12.67 39.43
N ASP A 147 25.63 -13.26 39.47
CA ASP A 147 24.96 -13.70 40.69
C ASP A 147 25.56 -15.02 41.23
N SER A 148 26.79 -14.93 41.74
CA SER A 148 27.48 -16.05 42.39
C SER A 148 26.75 -16.60 43.63
N SER A 149 25.83 -15.81 44.20
CA SER A 149 25.05 -16.16 45.38
C SER A 149 23.77 -16.95 45.06
N GLY A 150 23.32 -16.91 43.80
CA GLY A 150 22.06 -17.48 43.34
C GLY A 150 20.82 -16.86 44.00
N CYS A 151 20.93 -15.63 44.52
CA CYS A 151 19.85 -14.95 45.23
C CYS A 151 18.93 -14.16 44.29
N GLY A 152 19.29 -14.02 43.01
CA GLY A 152 18.56 -13.27 42.00
C GLY A 152 18.76 -11.74 42.08
N ILE A 153 19.73 -11.27 42.86
CA ILE A 153 19.97 -9.85 43.15
C ILE A 153 21.46 -9.55 43.20
N LEU A 154 21.86 -8.40 42.65
CA LEU A 154 23.22 -7.87 42.73
C LEU A 154 23.28 -6.71 43.71
N TYR A 155 24.12 -6.82 44.74
CA TYR A 155 24.29 -5.76 45.73
C TYR A 155 25.25 -4.68 45.23
N ARG A 156 24.95 -3.42 45.55
CA ARG A 156 25.81 -2.27 45.21
C ARG A 156 27.27 -2.45 45.64
N SER A 157 27.51 -3.09 46.78
CA SER A 157 28.85 -3.35 47.31
C SER A 157 29.67 -4.34 46.47
N GLU A 158 29.01 -5.21 45.72
CA GLU A 158 29.65 -6.27 44.91
C GLU A 158 29.87 -5.82 43.46
N PHE A 159 29.10 -4.82 43.03
CA PHE A 159 29.10 -4.29 41.67
C PHE A 159 30.48 -3.89 41.12
N PRO A 160 31.33 -3.12 41.85
CA PRO A 160 32.64 -2.73 41.33
C PRO A 160 33.54 -3.92 40.97
N SER A 161 33.43 -5.01 41.73
CA SER A 161 34.19 -6.24 41.50
C SER A 161 33.62 -7.04 40.31
N LEU A 162 32.30 -7.07 40.16
CA LEU A 162 31.61 -7.74 39.05
C LEU A 162 31.94 -7.09 37.70
N LEU A 163 32.03 -5.76 37.66
CA LEU A 163 32.37 -4.99 36.44
C LEU A 163 33.82 -5.23 35.96
N GLN A 164 34.70 -5.77 36.80
CA GLN A 164 36.05 -6.17 36.40
C GLN A 164 36.13 -7.56 35.77
N GLY A 165 35.02 -8.31 35.76
CA GLY A 165 34.94 -9.62 35.12
C GLY A 165 35.23 -9.53 33.61
N PRO A 166 36.08 -10.41 33.05
CA PRO A 166 36.43 -10.38 31.63
C PRO A 166 35.22 -10.61 30.71
N GLN A 167 34.22 -11.40 31.14
CA GLN A 167 32.98 -11.61 30.39
C GLN A 167 32.10 -10.34 30.37
N VAL A 168 32.00 -9.66 31.51
CA VAL A 168 31.25 -8.40 31.67
C VAL A 168 31.87 -7.29 30.80
N GLN A 169 33.20 -7.14 30.82
CA GLN A 169 33.91 -6.17 29.98
C GLN A 169 33.76 -6.45 28.48
N ALA A 170 33.84 -7.73 28.08
CA ALA A 170 33.62 -8.12 26.69
C ALA A 170 32.20 -7.77 26.23
N LEU A 171 31.20 -7.95 27.09
CA LEU A 171 29.81 -7.64 26.78
C LEU A 171 29.56 -6.12 26.73
N PHE A 172 30.12 -5.35 27.66
CA PHE A 172 30.02 -3.89 27.62
C PHE A 172 30.69 -3.30 26.38
N SER A 173 31.80 -3.90 25.92
CA SER A 173 32.40 -3.55 24.63
C SER A 173 31.47 -3.90 23.45
N HIS A 174 30.79 -5.05 23.51
CA HIS A 174 29.81 -5.45 22.50
C HIS A 174 28.63 -4.47 22.40
N PHE A 175 28.10 -4.03 23.55
CA PHE A 175 27.00 -3.06 23.62
C PHE A 175 27.46 -1.58 23.54
N LYS A 176 28.78 -1.34 23.51
CA LYS A 176 29.43 -0.01 23.51
C LYS A 176 29.05 0.87 24.69
N PHE A 177 28.96 0.30 25.89
CA PHE A 177 28.75 1.07 27.10
C PHE A 177 30.06 1.72 27.56
N ASP A 178 30.12 3.05 27.56
CA ASP A 178 31.23 3.83 28.13
C ASP A 178 31.07 3.93 29.65
N ILE A 179 31.32 2.82 30.34
CA ILE A 179 31.22 2.77 31.80
C ILE A 179 32.55 3.25 32.39
N VAL A 180 32.57 4.54 32.75
CA VAL A 180 33.71 5.19 33.41
C VAL A 180 33.69 4.95 34.92
N ASP A 181 32.49 4.79 35.50
CA ASP A 181 32.26 4.59 36.92
C ASP A 181 31.15 3.55 37.16
N GLY A 182 31.47 2.53 37.97
CA GLY A 182 30.55 1.45 38.30
C GLY A 182 29.40 1.87 39.21
N ASP A 183 29.62 2.90 40.03
CA ASP A 183 28.60 3.40 40.96
C ASP A 183 27.53 4.22 40.22
N SER A 184 27.96 5.03 39.24
CA SER A 184 27.08 5.70 38.28
C SER A 184 26.29 4.71 37.42
N PHE A 185 26.92 3.62 36.97
CA PHE A 185 26.25 2.57 36.20
C PHE A 185 25.21 1.81 37.04
N PHE A 186 25.52 1.49 38.30
CA PHE A 186 24.56 0.90 39.23
C PHE A 186 23.33 1.79 39.42
N THR A 187 23.55 3.10 39.61
CA THR A 187 22.47 4.08 39.79
C THR A 187 21.57 4.20 38.56
N LEU A 188 22.08 3.90 37.35
CA LEU A 188 21.28 3.86 36.13
C LEU A 188 20.40 2.60 36.01
N LEU A 189 20.80 1.52 36.69
CA LEU A 189 20.10 0.24 36.67
C LEU A 189 19.07 0.11 37.81
N ASP A 190 19.42 0.60 39.02
CA ASP A 190 18.57 0.63 40.22
C ASP A 190 17.47 1.70 40.06
N VAL A 191 16.37 1.34 39.40
CA VAL A 191 15.27 2.27 39.08
C VAL A 191 14.41 2.53 40.31
N ASP A 192 14.27 1.53 41.20
CA ASP A 192 13.45 1.62 42.39
C ASP A 192 14.19 2.21 43.62
N GLY A 193 15.51 2.35 43.55
CA GLY A 193 16.34 2.89 44.62
C GLY A 193 16.50 1.93 45.80
N SER A 194 16.29 0.63 45.58
CA SER A 194 16.39 -0.41 46.60
C SER A 194 17.82 -0.63 47.09
N GLY A 195 18.83 -0.16 46.34
CA GLY A 195 20.24 -0.45 46.61
C GLY A 195 20.65 -1.86 46.17
N THR A 196 19.78 -2.54 45.43
CA THR A 196 20.01 -3.83 44.77
C THR A 196 19.55 -3.73 43.32
N VAL A 197 20.10 -4.55 42.43
CA VAL A 197 19.63 -4.65 41.04
C VAL A 197 19.18 -6.08 40.79
N ASP A 198 17.92 -6.27 40.42
CA ASP A 198 17.41 -7.58 40.01
C ASP A 198 17.67 -7.86 38.50
N ILE A 199 17.33 -9.07 38.05
CA ILE A 199 17.54 -9.48 36.66
C ILE A 199 16.72 -8.64 35.66
N GLU A 200 15.51 -8.22 36.03
CA GLU A 200 14.65 -7.44 35.16
C GLU A 200 15.21 -6.02 35.02
N GLU A 201 15.61 -5.39 36.12
CA GLU A 201 16.29 -4.10 36.16
C GLU A 201 17.60 -4.11 35.38
N PHE A 202 18.43 -5.15 35.55
CA PHE A 202 19.68 -5.31 34.82
C PHE A 202 19.45 -5.41 33.30
N VAL A 203 18.58 -6.33 32.87
CA VAL A 203 18.32 -6.60 31.44
C VAL A 203 17.64 -5.42 30.78
N VAL A 204 16.57 -4.88 31.39
CA VAL A 204 15.83 -3.73 30.85
C VAL A 204 16.69 -2.48 30.85
N GLY A 205 17.47 -2.24 31.92
CA GLY A 205 18.40 -1.13 32.01
C GLY A 205 19.47 -1.17 30.92
N CYS A 206 20.12 -2.32 30.72
CA CYS A 206 21.11 -2.50 29.67
C CYS A 206 20.51 -2.32 28.26
N LEU A 207 19.30 -2.84 28.01
CA LEU A 207 18.63 -2.64 26.73
C LEU A 207 18.26 -1.17 26.48
N ARG A 208 17.83 -0.43 27.50
CA ARG A 208 17.53 1.00 27.40
C ARG A 208 18.77 1.84 27.11
N MET A 209 19.94 1.44 27.61
CA MET A 209 21.19 2.15 27.35
C MET A 209 21.74 1.87 25.95
N HIS A 210 21.36 0.76 25.32
CA HIS A 210 21.81 0.39 23.98
C HIS A 210 20.91 0.92 22.85
N GLY A 211 19.64 1.21 23.14
CA GLY A 211 18.64 1.74 22.20
C GLY A 211 18.58 3.25 22.18
#